data_AF-A0A963LNX0-F1
#
_entry.id   AF-A0A963LNX0-F1
#
_cell.length_a   1.000
_cell.length_b   1.000
_cell.length_c   1.000
_cell.angle_alpha   90.00
_cell.angle_beta   90.00
_cell.angle_gamma   90.00
#
_symmetry.space_group_name_H-M   'P 1'
#
loop_
_entity.id
_entity.type
_entity.pdbx_description
1 polymer ?
#
loop_
_entity_poly.entity_id
_entity_poly.type
_entity_poly.pdbx_seq_one_letter_code
_entity_poly.pdbx_strand_id
1 'polypeptide(L)' 'HRARGIGQALLAACEAHARERDCCKLTLEVLSGNQRAMRSYAHFGFAPYVLDPREGQALLMQKWL' A
#
# COMPACT_ATOMS: atom_id res chain seq x y z
N HIS A 1 19.79 4.22 10.88
CA HIS A 1 18.36 4.10 11.22
C HIS A 1 17.51 3.25 10.25
N ARG A 2 17.87 3.09 8.97
CA ARG A 2 17.11 2.22 8.02
C ARG A 2 17.30 0.72 8.32
N ALA A 3 16.32 -0.10 7.91
CA ALA A 3 16.28 -1.57 8.03
C ALA A 3 16.05 -2.17 9.44
N ARG A 4 15.58 -1.38 10.41
CA ARG A 4 15.22 -1.88 11.76
C ARG A 4 13.74 -2.31 11.89
N GLY A 5 13.06 -2.62 10.79
CA GLY A 5 11.65 -3.00 10.82
C GLY A 5 10.64 -1.90 11.18
N ILE A 6 11.08 -0.68 11.48
CA ILE A 6 10.20 0.44 11.90
C ILE A 6 9.05 0.67 10.93
N GLY A 7 9.33 0.64 9.62
CA GLY A 7 8.28 0.81 8.61
C GLY A 7 7.22 -0.31 8.66
N GLN A 8 7.63 -1.55 8.89
CA GLN A 8 6.71 -2.68 9.03
C GLN A 8 5.90 -2.58 10.32
N ALA A 9 6.52 -2.16 11.43
CA ALA A 9 5.83 -1.93 12.69
C ALA A 9 4.77 -0.82 12.57
N LEU A 10 5.06 0.25 11.83
CA LEU A 10 4.09 1.32 11.56
C LEU A 10 2.92 0.81 10.71
N LEU A 11 3.18 0.03 9.65
CA LEU A 11 2.12 -0.56 8.83
C LEU A 11 1.23 -1.50 9.65
N ALA A 12 1.82 -2.33 10.52
CA ALA A 12 1.08 -3.20 11.42
C ALA A 12 0.19 -2.42 12.40
N ALA A 13 0.71 -1.32 12.96
CA ALA A 13 -0.07 -0.44 13.82
C ALA A 13 -1.23 0.23 13.08
N CYS A 14 -1.00 0.68 11.83
CA CYS A 14 -2.07 1.23 10.99
C CYS A 14 -3.15 0.18 10.68
N GLU A 15 -2.77 -1.06 10.40
CA GLU A 15 -3.71 -2.16 10.15
C GLU A 15 -4.55 -2.50 11.38
N ALA A 16 -3.93 -2.59 12.56
CA ALA A 16 -4.65 -2.80 13.82
C ALA A 16 -5.70 -1.69 14.06
N HIS A 17 -5.28 -0.43 13.94
CA HIS A 17 -6.17 0.73 14.09
C HIS A 17 -7.31 0.77 13.06
N ALA A 18 -7.05 0.33 11.83
CA ALA A 18 -8.08 0.24 10.80
C ALA A 18 -9.11 -0.86 11.11
N ARG A 19 -8.64 -2.02 11.59
CA ARG A 19 -9.52 -3.12 12.03
C ARG A 19 -10.40 -2.70 13.21
N GLU A 20 -9.85 -1.99 14.19
CA GLU A 20 -10.61 -1.46 15.33
C GLU A 20 -11.74 -0.49 14.92
N ARG A 21 -11.66 0.08 13.71
CA ARG A 21 -12.63 1.02 13.15
C ARG A 21 -13.52 0.39 12.07
N ASP A 22 -13.54 -0.93 11.96
CA ASP A 22 -14.27 -1.67 10.93
C ASP A 22 -13.94 -1.22 9.48
N CYS A 23 -12.73 -0.72 9.25
CA CYS A 23 -12.28 -0.38 7.90
C CYS A 23 -12.07 -1.66 7.10
N CYS A 24 -12.63 -1.71 5.89
CA CYS A 24 -12.58 -2.90 5.04
C CYS A 24 -11.30 -3.01 4.19
N LYS A 25 -10.47 -1.95 4.11
CA LYS A 25 -9.22 -1.96 3.34
C LYS A 25 -8.26 -0.85 3.76
N LEU A 26 -6.98 -1.07 3.49
CA LEU A 26 -5.94 -0.06 3.48
C LEU A 26 -5.42 0.13 2.06
N THR A 27 -5.21 1.37 1.65
CA THR A 27 -4.66 1.73 0.32
C THR A 27 -3.47 2.66 0.50
N LEU A 28 -2.45 2.50 -0.34
CA LEU A 28 -1.28 3.37 -0.39
C LEU A 28 -0.91 3.69 -1.83
N GLU A 29 -0.21 4.80 -2.01
CA GLU A 29 0.36 5.21 -3.28
C GLU A 29 1.88 5.12 -3.20
N VAL A 30 2.50 4.59 -4.27
CA VAL A 30 3.95 4.42 -4.33
C VAL A 30 4.41 4.64 -5.77
N LEU A 31 5.47 5.43 -5.93
CA LEU A 31 6.09 5.65 -7.23
C LEU A 31 6.72 4.35 -7.73
N SER A 32 6.48 3.99 -8.99
CA SER A 32 6.99 2.76 -9.62
C SER A 32 8.52 2.64 -9.60
N GLY A 33 9.23 3.77 -9.62
CA GLY A 33 10.69 3.81 -9.47
C GLY A 33 11.19 3.42 -8.07
N ASN A 34 10.33 3.45 -7.04
CA ASN A 34 10.69 3.12 -5.67
C ASN A 34 10.57 1.61 -5.39
N GLN A 35 11.41 0.83 -6.07
CA GLN A 35 11.45 -0.62 -5.98
C GLN A 35 11.64 -1.15 -4.56
N ARG A 36 12.34 -0.39 -3.71
CA ARG A 36 12.52 -0.75 -2.30
C ARG A 36 11.20 -0.67 -1.53
N ALA A 37 10.45 0.42 -1.68
CA ALA A 37 9.15 0.57 -1.03
C ALA A 37 8.16 -0.47 -1.57
N MET A 38 8.10 -0.66 -2.89
CA MET A 38 7.29 -1.69 -3.54
C MET A 38 7.50 -3.08 -2.90
N ARG A 39 8.77 -3.52 -2.77
CA ARG A 39 9.09 -4.79 -2.11
C ARG A 39 8.67 -4.84 -0.65
N SER A 40 8.84 -3.75 0.08
CA SER A 40 8.44 -3.67 1.50
C SER A 40 6.92 -3.79 1.66
N TYR A 41 6.15 -3.10 0.82
CA TYR A 41 4.69 -3.13 0.87
C TYR A 41 4.13 -4.48 0.40
N ALA A 42 4.72 -5.06 -0.65
CA ALA A 42 4.38 -6.42 -1.10
C ALA A 42 4.64 -7.46 0.00
N HIS A 43 5.76 -7.34 0.73
CA HIS A 43 6.05 -8.23 1.86
C HIS A 43 5.05 -8.09 3.02
N PHE A 44 4.46 -6.90 3.21
CA PHE A 44 3.41 -6.69 4.21
C PHE A 44 2.05 -7.24 3.77
N GLY A 45 1.82 -7.42 2.46
CA GLY A 45 0.56 -7.94 1.91
C GLY A 45 -0.20 -6.95 1.02
N PHE A 46 0.37 -5.78 0.70
CA PHE A 46 -0.21 -4.91 -0.32
C PHE A 46 -0.04 -5.52 -1.71
N ALA A 47 -1.09 -5.42 -2.53
CA ALA A 47 -1.07 -5.82 -3.93
C ALA A 47 -1.58 -4.66 -4.81
N PRO A 48 -1.23 -4.63 -6.12
CA PRO A 48 -1.84 -3.70 -7.05
C PRO A 48 -3.37 -3.81 -7.01
N TYR A 49 -4.05 -2.68 -6.97
CA TYR A 49 -5.50 -2.65 -6.92
C TYR A 49 -6.08 -3.03 -8.30
N VAL A 50 -6.84 -4.13 -8.33
CA VAL A 50 -7.48 -4.67 -9.54
C VAL A 50 -8.98 -4.73 -9.27
N LEU A 51 -9.78 -4.03 -10.07
CA LEU A 51 -11.25 -4.02 -9.95
C LEU A 51 -11.87 -5.23 -10.64
N ASP A 52 -11.40 -5.53 -11.85
CA ASP A 52 -11.72 -6.75 -12.59
C ASP A 52 -10.39 -7.31 -13.14
N PRO A 53 -10.07 -8.60 -12.87
CA PRO A 53 -8.87 -9.25 -13.42
C PRO A 53 -8.74 -9.17 -14.95
N ARG A 54 -9.84 -8.94 -15.69
CA ARG A 54 -9.89 -8.81 -17.14
C ARG A 54 -9.58 -7.38 -17.62
N GLU A 55 -9.93 -6.38 -16.81
CA GLU A 55 -9.81 -4.95 -17.14
C GLU A 55 -8.46 -4.36 -16.68
N GLY A 56 -7.70 -5.11 -15.87
CA GLY A 56 -6.35 -4.73 -15.44
C GLY A 56 -6.30 -3.94 -14.13
N GLN A 57 -5.17 -3.28 -13.89
CA GLN A 57 -4.91 -2.54 -12.65
C GLN A 57 -5.49 -1.13 -12.70
N ALA A 58 -6.04 -0.67 -11.57
CA ALA A 58 -6.44 0.72 -11.41
C ALA A 58 -5.21 1.64 -11.40
N LEU A 59 -5.33 2.77 -12.09
CA LEU A 59 -4.28 3.78 -12.19
C LEU A 59 -4.59 4.99 -11.32
N LEU A 60 -3.55 5.61 -10.76
CA LEU A 60 -3.62 6.93 -10.15
C LEU A 60 -3.52 8.00 -11.24
N MET A 61 -4.48 8.92 -11.31
CA MET A 61 -4.51 9.99 -12.31
C MET A 61 -4.49 11.37 -11.62
N GLN A 62 -3.79 12.33 -12.22
CA GLN A 62 -3.66 13.70 -11.71
C GLN A 62 -3.94 14.70 -12.84
N LYS A 63 -4.64 15.81 -12.52
CA LYS A 63 -4.82 16.95 -13.42
C LYS A 63 -4.43 18.23 -12.68
N TRP A 64 -3.46 18.96 -13.22
CA TRP A 64 -3.19 20.34 -12.81
C TRP A 64 -4.19 21.28 -13.48
N LEU A 65 -4.64 22.32 -12.76
CA LEU A 65 -5.55 23.33 -13.28
C LEU A 65 -4.79 24.40 -14.07
#